data_AF-A0A521NCR1-F1
#
_entry.id   AF-A0A521NCR1-F1
#
_cell.length_a   1.000
_cell.length_b   1.000
_cell.length_c   1.000
_cell.angle_alpha   90.00
_cell.angle_beta   90.00
_cell.angle_gamma   90.00
#
_symmetry.space_group_name_H-M   'P 1'
#
loop_
_entity.id
_entity.type
_entity.pdbx_description
1 polymer ?
#
loop_
_entity_poly.entity_id
_entity_poly.type
_entity_poly.pdbx_seq_one_letter_code
_entity_poly.pdbx_strand_id
1 'polypeptide(L)'
;MDPRPVTIHLDAEIRARADAEATALNLTVEAYLVGIINTALSPTGVAEEASPFETSDVRTEAARRYQHEQARIALAEYDRTGVSIPLEDALRTFDDALEAGLARKR
;
A
#
# COMPACT_ATOMS: atom_id res chain seq x y z
N MET A 1 -18.81 -20.18 -4.81
CA MET A 1 -18.79 -20.45 -3.36
C MET A 1 -19.95 -19.68 -2.78
N ASP A 2 -20.93 -20.36 -2.19
CA ASP A 2 -22.01 -19.66 -1.48
C ASP A 2 -21.41 -18.97 -0.24
N PRO A 3 -21.74 -17.70 0.03
CA PRO A 3 -21.24 -17.00 1.20
C PRO A 3 -21.78 -17.68 2.46
N ARG A 4 -20.87 -18.13 3.34
CA ARG A 4 -21.26 -18.65 4.65
C ARG A 4 -21.56 -17.48 5.57
N PRO A 5 -22.68 -17.50 6.32
CA PRO A 5 -22.98 -16.45 7.27
C PRO A 5 -21.92 -16.43 8.39
N VAL A 6 -21.47 -15.22 8.75
CA VAL A 6 -20.53 -14.99 9.85
C VAL A 6 -21.23 -14.16 10.92
N THR A 7 -21.16 -14.61 12.17
CA THR A 7 -21.68 -13.85 13.32
C THR A 7 -20.52 -13.13 13.99
N ILE A 8 -20.64 -11.81 14.15
CA ILE A 8 -19.66 -10.95 14.82
C ILE A 8 -20.33 -10.31 16.04
N HIS A 9 -19.67 -10.40 17.19
CA HIS A 9 -20.08 -9.69 18.39
C HIS A 9 -19.34 -8.36 18.48
N LEU A 10 -20.10 -7.28 18.60
CA LEU A 10 -19.57 -5.93 18.76
C LEU A 10 -19.91 -5.41 20.15
N ASP A 11 -18.98 -4.68 20.74
CA ASP A 11 -19.26 -3.89 21.92
C ASP A 11 -20.32 -2.82 21.61
N ALA A 12 -21.11 -2.45 22.62
CA ALA A 12 -22.23 -1.53 22.45
C ALA A 12 -21.80 -0.16 21.87
N GLU A 13 -20.63 0.33 22.28
CA GLU A 13 -20.05 1.59 21.77
C GLU A 13 -19.66 1.49 20.29
N ILE A 14 -18.99 0.39 19.91
CA ILE A 14 -18.58 0.15 18.52
C ILE A 14 -19.81 0.01 17.63
N ARG A 15 -20.84 -0.70 18.12
CA ARG A 15 -22.11 -0.84 17.40
C ARG A 15 -22.79 0.51 17.19
N ALA A 16 -22.90 1.32 18.23
CA ALA A 16 -23.53 2.64 18.14
C ALA A 16 -22.82 3.55 17.13
N ARG A 17 -21.48 3.53 17.10
CA ARG A 17 -20.69 4.28 16.11
C ARG A 17 -20.91 3.76 14.70
N ALA A 18 -20.87 2.44 14.50
CA ALA A 18 -21.11 1.83 13.18
C ALA A 18 -22.51 2.14 12.65
N ASP A 19 -23.54 2.11 13.51
CA ASP A 19 -24.91 2.47 13.14
C ASP A 19 -25.02 3.95 12.70
N ALA A 20 -24.35 4.86 13.40
CA ALA A 20 -24.33 6.27 13.06
C ALA A 20 -23.64 6.54 11.72
N GLU A 21 -22.47 5.93 11.49
CA GLU A 21 -21.71 6.08 10.24
C GLU A 21 -22.41 5.44 9.04
N ALA A 22 -23.01 4.25 9.23
CA ALA A 22 -23.82 3.61 8.20
C ALA A 22 -25.01 4.50 7.81
N THR A 23 -25.69 5.10 8.80
CA THR A 23 -26.80 6.04 8.56
C THR A 23 -26.34 7.27 7.77
N ALA A 24 -25.19 7.85 8.13
CA ALA A 24 -24.63 9.00 7.42
C ALA A 24 -24.32 8.70 5.94
N LEU A 25 -24.00 7.44 5.64
CA LEU A 25 -23.70 6.96 4.29
C LEU A 25 -24.92 6.38 3.55
N ASN A 26 -26.12 6.39 4.16
CA ASN A 26 -27.33 5.72 3.66
C ASN A 26 -27.12 4.22 3.40
N LEU A 27 -26.33 3.56 4.25
CA LEU A 27 -26.06 2.13 4.22
C LEU A 27 -26.71 1.43 5.41
N THR A 28 -26.90 0.11 5.30
CA THR A 28 -27.14 -0.72 6.48
C THR A 28 -25.85 -0.91 7.25
N VAL A 29 -25.94 -1.07 8.57
CA VAL A 29 -24.76 -1.34 9.42
C VAL A 29 -23.99 -2.58 8.96
N GLU A 30 -24.70 -3.59 8.46
CA GLU A 30 -24.10 -4.79 7.88
C GLU A 30 -23.29 -4.46 6.61
N ALA A 31 -23.85 -3.71 5.67
CA ALA A 31 -23.15 -3.34 4.44
C ALA A 31 -21.91 -2.48 4.72
N TYR A 32 -22.02 -1.57 5.68
CA TYR A 32 -20.90 -0.74 6.15
C TYR A 32 -19.76 -1.60 6.75
N LEU A 33 -20.09 -2.51 7.68
CA LEU A 33 -19.10 -3.39 8.30
C LEU A 33 -18.46 -4.38 7.32
N VAL A 34 -19.25 -4.93 6.38
CA VAL A 34 -18.72 -5.78 5.31
C VAL A 34 -17.72 -5.02 4.44
N GLY A 35 -17.98 -3.74 4.12
CA GLY A 35 -17.05 -2.89 3.39
C GLY A 35 -15.71 -2.70 4.12
N ILE A 36 -15.75 -2.47 5.43
CA ILE A 36 -14.54 -2.35 6.27
C ILE A 36 -13.78 -3.67 6.30
N ILE A 37 -14.47 -4.78 6.56
CA ILE A 37 -13.84 -6.10 6.65
C ILE A 37 -13.22 -6.48 5.31
N ASN A 38 -13.90 -6.24 4.19
CA ASN A 38 -13.35 -6.51 2.86
C ASN A 38 -12.13 -5.64 2.56
N THR A 39 -12.13 -4.38 2.99
CA THR A 39 -10.94 -3.51 2.87
C THR A 39 -9.78 -4.05 3.71
N ALA A 40 -10.04 -4.47 4.96
CA ALA A 40 -9.03 -5.01 5.86
C ALA A 40 -8.49 -6.39 5.44
N LEU A 41 -9.34 -7.23 4.84
CA LEU A 41 -9.00 -8.55 4.31
C LEU A 41 -8.48 -8.51 2.88
N SER A 42 -8.54 -7.35 2.22
CA SER A 42 -7.92 -7.17 0.91
C SER A 42 -6.43 -7.52 1.05
N PRO A 43 -5.90 -8.45 0.23
CA PRO A 43 -4.51 -8.87 0.31
C PRO A 43 -3.63 -7.64 0.16
N THR A 44 -3.01 -7.24 1.26
CA THR A 44 -2.28 -5.99 1.38
C THR A 44 -0.95 -6.11 0.62
N GLY A 45 -1.00 -5.98 -0.70
CA GLY A 45 -0.06 -5.08 -1.35
C GLY A 45 -0.66 -3.70 -1.18
N VAL A 46 -0.01 -2.86 -0.37
CA VAL A 46 -0.21 -1.40 -0.21
C VAL A 46 -1.37 -0.86 -1.06
N ALA A 47 -2.47 -0.45 -0.43
CA ALA A 47 -3.50 0.32 -1.12
C ALA A 47 -2.88 1.65 -1.58
N GLU A 48 -2.30 1.67 -2.79
CA GLU A 48 -1.67 2.84 -3.42
C GLU A 48 -2.63 4.03 -3.56
N GLU A 49 -3.93 3.83 -3.40
CA GLU A 49 -4.93 4.89 -3.61
C GLU A 49 -5.28 5.69 -2.35
N ALA A 50 -4.81 5.32 -1.15
CA ALA A 50 -5.21 6.04 0.06
C ALA A 50 -4.18 6.02 1.20
N SER A 51 -2.89 6.21 0.90
CA SER A 51 -1.99 6.65 1.96
C SER A 51 -2.28 8.13 2.28
N PRO A 52 -2.74 8.49 3.49
CA PRO A 52 -2.90 9.90 3.89
C PRO A 52 -1.57 10.65 3.98
N PHE A 53 -0.44 9.95 3.75
CA PHE A 53 0.92 10.49 3.72
C PHE A 53 1.51 10.56 2.31
N GLU A 54 0.89 9.96 1.28
CA GLU A 54 1.37 10.06 -0.10
C GLU A 54 0.59 11.13 -0.86
N THR A 55 1.29 12.19 -1.23
CA THR A 55 0.82 13.20 -2.18
C THR A 55 0.44 12.49 -3.49
N SER A 56 -0.69 12.89 -4.10
CA SER A 56 -1.19 12.32 -5.35
C SER A 56 -0.08 12.12 -6.38
N ASP A 57 0.14 10.86 -6.77
CA ASP A 57 1.21 10.49 -7.68
C ASP A 57 1.00 11.15 -9.05
N VAL A 58 1.80 12.18 -9.34
CA VAL A 58 1.73 13.00 -10.55
C VAL A 58 2.32 12.31 -11.80
N ARG A 59 2.81 11.08 -11.67
CA ARG A 59 3.41 10.31 -12.77
C ARG A 59 2.37 9.91 -13.82
N THR A 60 2.75 9.99 -15.09
CA THR A 60 1.92 9.51 -16.20
C THR A 60 1.74 7.99 -16.13
N GLU A 61 0.67 7.46 -16.72
CA GLU A 61 0.41 6.01 -16.76
C GLU A 61 1.57 5.21 -17.37
N ALA A 62 2.24 5.76 -18.39
CA ALA A 62 3.42 5.14 -19.00
C ALA A 62 4.60 5.02 -18.01
N ALA A 63 4.84 6.06 -17.18
CA ALA A 63 5.89 6.05 -16.17
C ALA A 63 5.60 5.02 -15.07
N ARG A 64 4.34 4.90 -14.65
CA ARG A 64 3.89 3.89 -13.67
C ARG A 64 4.14 2.46 -14.18
N ARG A 65 3.72 2.16 -15.41
CA ARG A 65 3.94 0.84 -16.03
C ARG A 65 5.43 0.50 -16.15
N TYR A 66 6.24 1.47 -16.55
CA TYR A 66 7.69 1.28 -16.64
C TYR A 66 8.30 0.91 -15.28
N GLN A 67 7.97 1.66 -14.23
CA GLN A 67 8.49 1.40 -12.88
C GLN A 67 8.03 0.07 -12.30
N HIS A 68 6.77 -0.30 -12.52
CA HIS A 68 6.27 -1.63 -12.13
C HIS A 68 7.07 -2.75 -12.79
N GLU A 69 7.35 -2.64 -14.09
CA GLU A 69 8.14 -3.68 -14.77
C GLU A 69 9.59 -3.69 -14.28
N GLN A 70 10.20 -2.53 -14.01
CA GLN A 70 11.54 -2.48 -13.44
C GLN A 70 11.61 -3.09 -12.03
N ALA A 71 10.60 -2.82 -11.18
CA ALA A 71 10.51 -3.41 -9.86
C ALA A 71 10.33 -4.94 -9.93
N ARG A 72 9.53 -5.43 -10.88
CA ARG A 72 9.33 -6.87 -11.12
C ARG A 72 10.62 -7.55 -11.58
N ILE A 73 11.39 -6.91 -12.46
CA ILE A 73 12.70 -7.40 -12.92
C ILE A 73 13.70 -7.44 -11.75
N ALA A 74 13.76 -6.37 -10.95
CA ALA A 74 14.64 -6.30 -9.79
C ALA A 74 14.32 -7.39 -8.75
N LEU A 75 13.03 -7.64 -8.51
CA LEU A 75 12.59 -8.71 -7.62
C LEU A 75 12.94 -10.09 -8.16
N ALA A 76 12.71 -10.35 -9.45
CA ALA A 76 13.08 -11.61 -10.08
C ALA A 76 14.60 -11.86 -10.05
N GLU A 77 15.39 -10.80 -10.19
CA GLU A 77 16.85 -10.86 -10.08
C GLU A 77 17.30 -11.15 -8.64
N TYR A 78 16.65 -10.54 -7.66
CA TYR A 78 16.85 -10.87 -6.25
C TYR A 78 16.50 -12.33 -5.93
N ASP A 79 15.34 -12.81 -6.37
CA ASP A 79 14.91 -14.20 -6.17
C ASP A 79 15.88 -15.21 -6.80
N ARG A 80 16.48 -14.83 -7.94
CA ARG A 80 17.44 -15.66 -8.67
C ARG A 80 18.82 -15.69 -8.03
N THR A 81 19.28 -14.56 -7.48
CA THR A 81 20.68 -14.39 -7.04
C THR A 81 20.84 -14.40 -5.52
N GLY A 82 19.77 -14.15 -4.77
CA GLY A 82 19.77 -13.97 -3.31
C GLY A 82 20.54 -12.73 -2.84
N VAL A 83 20.97 -11.87 -3.77
CA VAL A 83 21.80 -10.71 -3.45
C VAL A 83 20.93 -9.58 -2.91
N SER A 84 20.78 -9.52 -1.59
CA SER A 84 20.37 -8.30 -0.90
C SER A 84 21.62 -7.47 -0.66
N ILE A 85 21.65 -6.24 -1.17
CA ILE A 85 22.67 -5.29 -0.74
C ILE A 85 22.29 -4.87 0.69
N PRO A 86 23.17 -5.02 1.70
CA PRO A 86 22.93 -4.45 3.02
C PRO A 86 22.61 -2.97 2.91
N LEU A 87 21.72 -2.47 3.77
CA LEU A 87 21.27 -1.07 3.71
C LEU A 87 22.46 -0.10 3.77
N GLU A 88 23.46 -0.43 4.58
CA GLU A 88 24.68 0.35 4.75
C GLU A 88 25.49 0.46 3.44
N ASP A 89 25.55 -0.61 2.66
CA ASP A 89 26.25 -0.64 1.37
C ASP A 89 25.49 0.14 0.28
N ALA A 90 24.15 0.09 0.32
CA ALA A 90 23.30 0.87 -0.56
C ALA A 90 23.41 2.37 -0.27
N LEU A 91 23.41 2.76 1.01
CA LEU A 91 23.58 4.15 1.43
C LEU A 91 24.96 4.71 1.05
N ARG A 92 26.01 3.93 1.26
CA ARG A 92 27.36 4.32 0.83
C ARG A 92 27.46 4.54 -0.68
N THR A 93 26.87 3.64 -1.47
CA THR A 93 26.84 3.78 -2.94
C THR A 93 26.07 5.04 -3.37
N PHE A 94 25.01 5.37 -2.65
CA PHE A 94 24.23 6.60 -2.88
C PHE A 94 25.04 7.86 -2.56
N ASP A 95 25.71 7.90 -1.40
CA ASP A 95 26.56 9.02 -0.99
C ASP A 95 27.70 9.27 -2.00
N ASP A 96 28.39 8.20 -2.43
CA ASP A 96 29.45 8.29 -3.44
C ASP A 96 28.93 8.87 -4.78
N ALA A 97 27.74 8.45 -5.21
CA ALA A 97 27.11 8.95 -6.43
C ALA A 97 26.67 10.42 -6.29
N LEU A 98 26.18 10.81 -5.11
CA LEU A 98 25.78 12.18 -4.79
C LEU A 98 26.99 13.12 -4.78
N GLU A 99 28.09 12.73 -4.13
CA GLU A 99 29.33 13.50 -4.13
C GLU A 99 29.90 13.69 -5.54
N ALA A 100 29.94 12.63 -6.34
CA ALA A 100 30.38 12.71 -7.74
C ALA A 100 29.46 13.60 -8.59
N GLY A 101 28.16 13.64 -8.31
CA GLY A 101 27.20 14.54 -8.94
C GLY A 101 27.42 16.01 -8.57
N LEU A 102 27.63 16.29 -7.29
CA LEU A 102 27.89 17.63 -6.78
C LEU A 102 29.23 18.19 -7.26
N ALA A 103 30.27 17.35 -7.32
CA ALA A 103 31.58 17.73 -7.83
C ALA A 103 31.55 18.14 -9.31
N ARG A 104 30.67 17.53 -10.12
CA ARG A 104 30.49 17.88 -11.54
C ARG A 104 29.71 19.18 -11.78
N LYS A 105 29.00 19.68 -10.76
CA LYS A 105 28.18 20.90 -10.84
C LYS A 105 28.91 22.16 -10.33
N ARG A 106 30.09 21.98 -9.74
CA ARG A 106 31.03 23.06 -9.40
C ARG A 106 31.90 23.41 -10.59
#